data_AF-A0AAU1LFN9-F1
#
_entry.id   AF-A0AAU1LFN9-F1
#
_cell.length_a   1.000
_cell.length_b   1.000
_cell.length_c   1.000
_cell.angle_alpha   90.00
_cell.angle_beta   90.00
_cell.angle_gamma   90.00
#
_symmetry.space_group_name_H-M   'P 1'
#
loop_
_entity.id
_entity.type
_entity.pdbx_description
1 polymer ?
#
loop_
_entity_poly.entity_id
_entity_poly.type
_entity_poly.pdbx_seq_one_letter_code
_entity_poly.pdbx_strand_id
1 'polypeptide(L)'
;MPEPAAALATPPAAGGPGIAVPERGAWLRRGISRNGGPLVEDREVVWLQAGPYFADSRGFAGVTSFDGSRVHFHHLEGEPGEDTGTFRWEGAHLIEWGTNTDGSTFLEVWTPLPADDGDAGSWAGTGYHVVRVGRHLVHVDSRAGTYWRT
;
A
#
# COMPACT_ATOMS: atom_id res chain seq x y z
N MET A 1 8.70 12.08 -34.12
CA MET A 1 9.64 11.40 -33.20
C MET A 1 8.89 11.18 -31.90
N PRO A 2 8.55 9.94 -31.50
CA PRO A 2 7.98 9.71 -30.18
C PRO A 2 9.10 9.85 -29.12
N GLU A 3 8.79 10.49 -28.00
CA GLU A 3 9.69 10.56 -26.84
C GLU A 3 10.01 9.16 -26.32
N PRO A 4 11.23 8.90 -25.83
CA PRO A 4 11.53 7.65 -25.16
C PRO A 4 10.76 7.56 -23.85
N ALA A 5 10.03 6.45 -23.66
CA ALA A 5 9.43 6.10 -22.38
C ALA A 5 10.52 6.11 -21.30
N ALA A 6 10.34 6.93 -20.27
CA ALA A 6 11.23 6.97 -19.13
C ALA A 6 11.32 5.56 -18.53
N ALA A 7 12.52 4.97 -18.58
CA ALA A 7 12.80 3.72 -17.93
C ALA A 7 12.55 3.90 -16.43
N LEU A 8 11.56 3.21 -15.88
CA LEU A 8 11.35 3.14 -14.45
C LEU A 8 12.61 2.51 -13.82
N ALA A 9 13.14 3.23 -12.85
CA ALA A 9 14.47 3.06 -12.31
C ALA A 9 14.72 1.65 -11.76
N THR A 10 15.97 1.21 -11.93
CA THR A 10 16.60 0.09 -11.21
C THR A 10 16.24 0.15 -9.72
N PRO A 11 15.95 -0.98 -9.04
CA PRO A 11 15.78 -0.96 -7.59
C PRO A 11 17.03 -0.36 -6.96
N PRO A 12 16.89 0.70 -6.13
CA PRO A 12 18.05 1.34 -5.55
C PRO A 12 18.76 0.41 -4.59
N ALA A 13 20.07 0.62 -4.48
CA ALA A 13 20.90 -0.03 -3.47
C ALA A 13 20.28 0.17 -2.09
N ALA A 14 20.25 -0.92 -1.31
CA ALA A 14 19.81 -0.90 0.08
C ALA A 14 20.55 0.20 0.87
N GLY A 15 19.82 1.09 1.54
CA GLY A 15 20.43 1.93 2.59
C GLY A 15 19.90 3.36 2.71
N GLY A 16 18.66 3.50 3.17
CA GLY A 16 18.20 4.68 3.89
C GLY A 16 17.27 4.22 5.01
N PRO A 17 17.19 4.93 6.16
CA PRO A 17 16.18 4.59 7.17
C PRO A 17 14.79 4.74 6.52
N GLY A 18 13.97 3.71 6.63
CA GLY A 18 12.59 3.78 6.18
C GLY A 18 11.82 4.86 6.93
N ILE A 19 10.72 5.32 6.36
CA ILE A 19 9.77 6.20 7.03
C ILE A 19 8.58 5.40 7.55
N ALA A 20 7.89 5.96 8.54
CA ALA A 20 6.54 5.49 8.88
C ALA A 20 5.59 5.71 7.69
N VAL A 21 4.54 4.89 7.60
CA VAL A 21 3.42 5.15 6.69
C VAL A 21 2.83 6.53 7.04
N PRO A 22 2.49 7.37 6.05
CA PRO A 22 1.75 8.61 6.31
C PRO A 22 0.46 8.31 7.08
N GLU A 23 0.19 9.03 8.17
CA GLU A 23 -0.97 8.78 9.05
C GLU A 23 -2.32 8.83 8.31
N ARG A 24 -2.37 9.43 7.13
CA ARG A 24 -3.55 9.51 6.29
C ARG A 24 -3.16 9.54 4.82
N GLY A 25 -3.91 8.80 4.01
CA GLY A 25 -3.88 8.99 2.56
C GLY A 25 -4.57 7.86 1.79
N ALA A 26 -4.69 8.08 0.50
CA ALA A 26 -5.20 7.10 -0.46
C ALA A 26 -4.16 6.96 -1.57
N TRP A 27 -3.82 5.73 -1.95
CA TRP A 27 -2.82 5.47 -2.98
C TRP A 27 -3.29 4.43 -3.98
N LEU A 28 -3.00 4.68 -5.25
CA LEU A 28 -3.12 3.71 -6.34
C LEU A 28 -1.77 3.07 -6.59
N ARG A 29 -1.71 1.74 -6.62
CA ARG A 29 -0.49 1.03 -6.99
C ARG A 29 -0.26 1.15 -8.50
N ARG A 30 0.94 1.62 -8.88
CA ARG A 30 1.38 1.68 -10.28
C ARG A 30 1.98 0.37 -10.76
N GLY A 31 2.45 -0.43 -9.81
CA GLY A 31 2.84 -1.80 -10.05
C GLY A 31 3.74 -2.32 -8.95
N ILE A 32 4.08 -3.58 -9.13
CA ILE A 32 4.93 -4.35 -8.26
C ILE A 32 6.02 -5.03 -9.07
N SER A 33 7.26 -4.87 -8.62
CA SER A 33 8.40 -5.63 -9.08
C SER A 33 8.64 -6.76 -8.10
N ARG A 34 8.86 -7.97 -8.61
CA ARG A 34 9.23 -9.14 -7.82
C ARG A 34 10.63 -9.57 -8.23
N ASN A 35 11.52 -9.77 -7.25
CA ASN A 35 12.89 -10.22 -7.47
C ASN A 35 13.68 -9.35 -8.48
N GLY A 36 13.44 -8.03 -8.50
CA GLY A 36 14.05 -7.11 -9.45
C GLY A 36 13.52 -7.22 -10.89
N GLY A 37 12.43 -7.96 -11.10
CA GLY A 37 11.73 -8.05 -12.38
C GLY A 37 11.01 -6.76 -12.79
N PRO A 38 10.30 -6.77 -13.93
CA PRO A 38 9.58 -5.59 -14.40
C PRO A 38 8.50 -5.16 -13.40
N LEU A 39 8.28 -3.84 -13.31
CA LEU A 39 7.18 -3.26 -12.56
C LEU A 39 5.88 -3.50 -13.35
N VAL A 40 5.00 -4.36 -12.84
CA VAL A 40 3.75 -4.73 -13.51
C VAL A 40 2.56 -4.60 -12.57
N GLU A 41 1.40 -4.27 -13.14
CA GLU A 41 0.10 -4.35 -12.46
C GLU A 41 -0.94 -4.81 -13.49
N ASP A 42 -1.77 -5.77 -13.12
CA ASP A 42 -2.81 -6.32 -14.00
C ASP A 42 -4.23 -5.81 -13.66
N ARG A 43 -4.38 -5.12 -12.53
CA ARG A 43 -5.67 -4.61 -12.04
C ARG A 43 -5.52 -3.34 -11.21
N GLU A 44 -6.62 -2.64 -10.97
CA GLU A 44 -6.63 -1.51 -10.05
C GLU A 44 -6.44 -1.99 -8.61
N VAL A 45 -5.40 -1.49 -7.93
CA VAL A 45 -5.11 -1.77 -6.52
C VAL A 45 -5.01 -0.46 -5.75
N VAL A 46 -5.90 -0.29 -4.78
CA VAL A 46 -5.99 0.90 -3.94
C VAL A 46 -5.72 0.53 -2.49
N TRP A 47 -4.85 1.30 -1.85
CA TRP A 47 -4.55 1.23 -0.44
C TRP A 47 -4.97 2.53 0.25
N LEU A 48 -5.66 2.41 1.39
CA LEU A 48 -6.07 3.53 2.23
C LEU A 48 -5.44 3.41 3.62
N GLN A 49 -4.99 4.53 4.17
CA GLN A 49 -4.52 4.66 5.54
C GLN A 49 -5.33 5.73 6.30
N ALA A 50 -5.80 5.38 7.50
CA ALA A 50 -6.45 6.29 8.44
C ALA A 50 -5.94 6.04 9.87
N GLY A 51 -5.02 6.90 10.34
CA GLY A 51 -4.27 6.69 11.58
C GLY A 51 -3.43 5.41 11.48
N PRO A 52 -3.52 4.49 12.45
CA PRO A 52 -2.85 3.20 12.36
C PRO A 52 -3.60 2.19 11.47
N TYR A 53 -4.83 2.48 11.05
CA TYR A 53 -5.67 1.52 10.34
C TYR A 53 -5.46 1.60 8.83
N PHE A 54 -5.52 0.45 8.17
CA PHE A 54 -5.39 0.38 6.72
C PHE A 54 -6.34 -0.63 6.09
N ALA A 55 -6.61 -0.44 4.80
CA ALA A 55 -7.24 -1.46 3.97
C ALA A 55 -6.69 -1.41 2.54
N ASP A 56 -6.46 -2.59 1.97
CA ASP A 56 -6.01 -2.79 0.59
C ASP A 56 -7.11 -3.50 -0.22
N SER A 57 -7.40 -2.97 -1.41
CA SER A 57 -8.48 -3.47 -2.27
C SER A 57 -8.23 -4.87 -2.81
N ARG A 58 -7.05 -5.46 -2.60
CA ARG A 58 -6.78 -6.88 -2.85
C ARG A 58 -7.49 -7.81 -1.87
N GLY A 59 -7.98 -7.29 -0.74
CA GLY A 59 -8.80 -8.04 0.22
C GLY A 59 -8.12 -8.34 1.54
N PHE A 60 -7.39 -7.35 2.08
CA PHE A 60 -6.89 -7.43 3.45
C PHE A 60 -6.90 -6.04 4.10
N ALA A 61 -7.15 -6.03 5.41
CA ALA A 61 -7.21 -4.82 6.21
C ALA A 61 -6.67 -5.08 7.61
N GLY A 62 -6.22 -4.04 8.29
CA GLY A 62 -5.60 -4.22 9.59
C GLY A 62 -5.01 -2.95 10.17
N VAL A 63 -3.91 -3.11 10.90
CA VAL A 63 -3.17 -2.02 11.51
C VAL A 63 -1.69 -2.04 11.14
N THR A 64 -1.11 -0.87 11.02
CA THR A 64 0.33 -0.68 10.81
C THR A 64 1.01 -0.24 12.10
N SER A 65 2.22 -0.73 12.35
CA SER A 65 3.14 -0.17 13.34
C SER A 65 4.50 0.15 12.71
N PHE A 66 5.28 1.05 13.30
CA PHE A 66 6.60 1.44 12.81
C PHE A 66 7.63 1.28 13.93
N ASP A 67 8.68 0.50 13.69
CA ASP A 67 9.71 0.20 14.69
C ASP A 67 10.89 1.18 14.70
N GLY A 68 10.80 2.25 13.90
CA GLY A 68 11.90 3.19 13.65
C GLY A 68 12.66 2.92 12.35
N SER A 69 12.42 1.79 11.70
CA SER A 69 13.05 1.42 10.43
C SER A 69 12.10 0.78 9.42
N ARG A 70 11.19 -0.08 9.89
CA ARG A 70 10.25 -0.85 9.07
C ARG A 70 8.83 -0.65 9.55
N VAL A 71 7.92 -0.69 8.60
CA VAL A 71 6.49 -0.78 8.82
C VAL A 71 6.13 -2.26 8.92
N HIS A 72 5.35 -2.60 9.93
CA HIS A 72 4.77 -3.92 10.14
C HIS A 72 3.27 -3.83 9.88
N PHE A 73 2.75 -4.71 9.02
CA PHE A 73 1.33 -4.80 8.72
C PHE A 73 0.75 -6.01 9.46
N HIS A 74 -0.23 -5.74 10.32
CA HIS A 74 -0.92 -6.76 11.10
C HIS A 74 -2.31 -6.96 10.49
N HIS A 75 -2.50 -8.03 9.72
CA HIS A 75 -3.76 -8.29 9.05
C HIS A 75 -4.80 -8.74 10.07
N LEU A 76 -5.92 -8.01 10.14
CA LEU A 76 -7.05 -8.29 11.04
C LEU A 76 -8.24 -8.91 10.30
N GLU A 77 -8.42 -8.60 9.02
CA GLU A 77 -9.48 -9.13 8.16
C GLU A 77 -8.92 -9.44 6.77
N GLY A 78 -9.47 -10.47 6.11
CA GLY A 78 -8.97 -10.97 4.82
C GLY A 78 -7.91 -12.05 4.96
N GLU A 79 -6.92 -12.06 4.05
CA GLU A 79 -5.80 -13.02 4.08
C GLU A 79 -4.97 -12.86 5.35
N PRO A 80 -4.88 -13.89 6.22
CA PRO A 80 -4.08 -13.82 7.44
C PRO A 80 -2.60 -13.68 7.12
N GLY A 81 -1.93 -12.76 7.83
CA GLY A 81 -0.50 -12.56 7.63
C GLY A 81 0.05 -11.42 8.48
N GLU A 82 1.36 -11.46 8.64
CA GLU A 82 2.16 -10.31 9.05
C GLU A 82 3.22 -10.14 7.96
N ASP A 83 3.29 -8.95 7.38
CA ASP A 83 4.36 -8.59 6.46
C ASP A 83 5.05 -7.30 6.91
N THR A 84 6.25 -7.10 6.38
CA THR A 84 7.06 -5.94 6.72
C THR A 84 7.57 -5.26 5.46
N GLY A 85 7.41 -3.95 5.44
CA GLY A 85 7.83 -3.09 4.34
C GLY A 85 8.72 -1.95 4.85
N THR A 86 9.63 -1.51 4.00
CA THR A 86 10.37 -0.27 4.21
C THR A 86 9.84 0.76 3.23
N PHE A 87 9.58 1.97 3.71
CA PHE A 87 8.99 3.03 2.91
C PHE A 87 9.93 4.20 2.71
N ARG A 88 9.78 4.89 1.57
CA ARG A 88 10.35 6.23 1.34
C ARG A 88 9.59 6.97 0.26
N TRP A 89 9.71 8.29 0.25
CA TRP A 89 9.22 9.11 -0.84
C TRP A 89 10.25 9.19 -1.96
N GLU A 90 9.80 8.99 -3.20
CA GLU A 90 10.53 9.31 -4.42
C GLU A 90 9.68 10.23 -5.29
N GLY A 91 10.01 11.52 -5.30
CA GLY A 91 9.16 12.53 -5.92
C GLY A 91 7.77 12.55 -5.27
N ALA A 92 6.72 12.36 -6.06
CA ALA A 92 5.34 12.28 -5.58
C ALA A 92 4.90 10.86 -5.20
N HIS A 93 5.76 9.85 -5.36
CA HIS A 93 5.41 8.46 -5.15
C HIS A 93 5.90 7.97 -3.79
N LEU A 94 5.06 7.18 -3.14
CA LEU A 94 5.44 6.42 -1.96
C LEU A 94 5.95 5.06 -2.43
N ILE A 95 7.22 4.78 -2.18
CA ILE A 95 7.86 3.53 -2.58
C ILE A 95 7.93 2.63 -1.37
N GLU A 96 7.47 1.41 -1.54
CA GLU A 96 7.60 0.33 -0.57
C GLU A 96 8.53 -0.75 -1.11
N TRP A 97 9.39 -1.30 -0.26
CA TRP A 97 10.17 -2.48 -0.62
C TRP A 97 10.43 -3.37 0.60
N GLY A 98 10.69 -4.63 0.33
CA GLY A 98 10.99 -5.60 1.39
C GLY A 98 11.50 -6.93 0.86
N THR A 99 11.80 -7.81 1.82
CA THR A 99 12.19 -9.19 1.58
C THR A 99 11.22 -10.08 2.35
N ASN A 100 10.51 -10.95 1.63
CA ASN A 100 9.62 -11.94 2.20
C ASN A 100 10.42 -13.00 2.99
N THR A 101 9.72 -13.79 3.80
CA THR A 101 10.32 -14.86 4.61
C THR A 101 10.99 -15.96 3.79
N ASP A 102 10.55 -16.17 2.54
CA ASP A 102 11.16 -17.09 1.58
C ASP A 102 12.39 -16.52 0.86
N GLY A 103 12.79 -15.29 1.19
CA GLY A 103 13.93 -14.58 0.60
C GLY A 103 13.61 -13.85 -0.71
N SER A 104 12.40 -13.99 -1.25
CA SER A 104 11.98 -13.21 -2.42
C SER A 104 11.86 -11.73 -2.07
N THR A 105 12.17 -10.85 -3.02
CA THR A 105 12.09 -9.40 -2.83
C THR A 105 10.92 -8.79 -3.58
N PHE A 106 10.47 -7.64 -3.09
CA PHE A 106 9.45 -6.86 -3.74
C PHE A 106 9.75 -5.36 -3.70
N LEU A 107 9.22 -4.65 -4.69
CA LEU A 107 9.16 -3.19 -4.73
C LEU A 107 7.80 -2.79 -5.28
N GLU A 108 7.04 -2.01 -4.50
CA GLU A 108 5.75 -1.46 -4.88
C GLU A 108 5.85 0.05 -5.03
N VAL A 109 5.20 0.59 -6.07
CA VAL A 109 5.15 2.03 -6.36
C VAL A 109 3.73 2.53 -6.15
N TRP A 110 3.54 3.39 -5.16
CA TRP A 110 2.24 3.92 -4.78
C TRP A 110 2.12 5.40 -5.18
N THR A 111 1.10 5.72 -5.98
CA THR A 111 0.78 7.10 -6.37
C THR A 111 -0.37 7.63 -5.54
N PRO A 112 -0.24 8.78 -4.87
CA PRO A 112 -1.34 9.42 -4.17
C PRO A 112 -2.55 9.63 -5.08
N LEU A 113 -3.74 9.28 -4.58
CA LEU A 113 -5.01 9.57 -5.23
C LEU A 113 -5.51 10.95 -4.79
N PRO A 114 -6.13 11.73 -5.69
CA PRO A 114 -6.70 13.02 -5.34
C PRO A 114 -8.07 12.86 -4.65
N ALA A 115 -8.45 13.84 -3.84
CA ALA A 115 -9.67 13.84 -3.00
C ALA A 115 -9.57 12.92 -1.77
N ASP A 116 -8.38 12.90 -1.17
CA ASP A 116 -8.08 12.32 0.12
C ASP A 116 -8.36 13.30 1.29
N ASP A 117 -8.90 14.49 1.01
CA ASP A 117 -9.36 15.50 1.96
C ASP A 117 -10.77 15.20 2.51
N GLY A 118 -11.07 15.63 3.75
CA GLY A 118 -12.36 15.36 4.42
C GLY A 118 -12.30 14.32 5.55
N ASP A 119 -13.31 13.46 5.68
CA ASP A 119 -13.37 12.46 6.75
C ASP A 119 -12.41 11.31 6.52
N ALA A 120 -11.73 10.87 7.58
CA ALA A 120 -10.94 9.64 7.59
C ALA A 120 -11.31 8.79 8.79
N GLY A 121 -11.40 7.48 8.60
CA GLY A 121 -11.83 6.58 9.66
C GLY A 121 -11.77 5.11 9.27
N SER A 122 -11.97 4.28 10.28
CA SER A 122 -11.92 2.82 10.21
C SER A 122 -13.09 2.26 11.01
N TRP A 123 -13.81 1.30 10.44
CA TRP A 123 -14.95 0.62 11.06
C TRP A 123 -14.82 -0.88 10.80
N ALA A 124 -14.91 -1.68 11.85
CA ALA A 124 -14.88 -3.13 11.74
C ALA A 124 -16.13 -3.73 12.38
N GLY A 125 -16.53 -4.89 11.88
CA GLY A 125 -17.59 -5.72 12.45
C GLY A 125 -17.27 -7.19 12.19
N THR A 126 -18.22 -8.08 12.51
CA THR A 126 -18.00 -9.52 12.30
C THR A 126 -17.84 -9.83 10.82
N GLY A 127 -16.62 -10.19 10.40
CA GLY A 127 -16.28 -10.60 9.04
C GLY A 127 -16.14 -9.46 8.04
N TYR A 128 -15.94 -8.22 8.50
CA TYR A 128 -15.61 -7.11 7.62
C TYR A 128 -14.80 -6.00 8.30
N HIS A 129 -14.06 -5.26 7.48
CA HIS A 129 -13.34 -4.04 7.84
C HIS A 129 -13.46 -3.01 6.72
N VAL A 130 -13.85 -1.79 7.06
CA VAL A 130 -13.92 -0.64 6.16
C VAL A 130 -12.93 0.44 6.57
N VAL A 131 -12.16 0.96 5.62
CA VAL A 131 -11.38 2.19 5.80
C VAL A 131 -11.85 3.22 4.80
N ARG A 132 -11.95 4.48 5.25
CA ARG A 132 -12.29 5.63 4.42
C ARG A 132 -11.25 6.72 4.56
N VAL A 133 -10.91 7.35 3.45
CA VAL A 133 -10.11 8.58 3.40
C VAL A 133 -10.72 9.51 2.35
N GLY A 134 -11.33 10.60 2.81
CA GLY A 134 -12.04 11.56 1.96
C GLY A 134 -13.15 10.89 1.17
N ARG A 135 -12.97 10.84 -0.16
CA ARG A 135 -13.92 10.23 -1.11
C ARG A 135 -13.62 8.76 -1.40
N HIS A 136 -12.54 8.22 -0.85
CA HIS A 136 -12.10 6.85 -1.09
C HIS A 136 -12.54 5.94 0.05
N LEU A 137 -13.10 4.79 -0.30
CA LEU A 137 -13.51 3.76 0.66
C LEU A 137 -13.05 2.39 0.16
N VAL A 138 -12.46 1.60 1.05
CA VAL A 138 -12.17 0.19 0.82
C VAL A 138 -12.91 -0.62 1.88
N HIS A 139 -13.72 -1.58 1.44
CA HIS A 139 -14.36 -2.59 2.27
C HIS A 139 -13.67 -3.93 2.02
N VAL A 140 -13.24 -4.58 3.08
CA VAL A 140 -12.68 -5.93 3.06
C VAL A 140 -13.62 -6.85 3.82
N ASP A 141 -13.93 -8.00 3.23
CA ASP A 141 -14.61 -9.11 3.89
C ASP A 141 -13.91 -10.43 3.54
N SER A 142 -14.47 -11.54 4.04
CA SER A 142 -13.98 -12.91 3.78
C SER A 142 -13.84 -13.31 2.31
N ARG A 143 -14.40 -12.55 1.36
CA ARG A 143 -14.38 -12.87 -0.07
C ARG A 143 -13.40 -11.99 -0.83
N ALA A 144 -13.38 -10.69 -0.55
CA ALA A 144 -12.61 -9.73 -1.35
C ALA A 144 -12.44 -8.37 -0.67
N GLY A 145 -11.53 -7.59 -1.24
CA GLY A 145 -11.49 -6.14 -1.08
C GLY A 145 -12.29 -5.47 -2.21
N THR A 146 -13.10 -4.49 -1.88
CA THR A 146 -13.82 -3.66 -2.86
C THR A 146 -13.53 -2.20 -2.60
N TYR A 147 -13.11 -1.49 -3.65
CA TYR A 147 -12.83 -0.07 -3.63
C TYR A 147 -13.99 0.71 -4.26
N TRP A 148 -14.38 1.82 -3.64
CA TRP A 148 -15.28 2.81 -4.22
C TRP A 148 -14.75 4.22 -4.06
N ARG A 149 -15.14 5.07 -5.01
CA ARG A 149 -15.02 6.52 -4.91
C ARG A 149 -16.42 7.14 -4.82
N THR A 150 -16.68 7.90 -3.77
CA THR A 150 -17.99 8.48 -3.43
C THR A 150 -18.01 10.01 -3.57
#